data_AF-A0A251S2K9-F1
#
_entry.id   AF-A0A251S2K9-F1
#
_cell.length_a   1.000
_cell.length_b   1.000
_cell.length_c   1.000
_cell.angle_alpha   90.00
_cell.angle_beta   90.00
_cell.angle_gamma   90.00
#
_symmetry.space_group_name_H-M   'P 1'
#
loop_
_entity.id
_entity.type
_entity.pdbx_description
1 polymer ?
#
loop_
_entity_poly.entity_id
_entity_poly.type
_entity_poly.pdbx_seq_one_letter_code
_entity_poly.pdbx_strand_id
1 'polypeptide(L)'
;MKGFKRWIAEKKLDQLKFAREKSAYCYFTAAATLPSPELSDARLSWAKNSLLTVIVDDFFDGGATIDESTNLVYCVEKWNVDVDKDCCSEQVRIVFLALKDAICWMGDAGFKWQERDVTSHVTQVWLDVLNSMLREVIWRRDAYTPTMNEYMKNASVSFALGPIVLNTMYFVGPKLSEEIVKSSETMCSGRGK
;
A
#
# COMPACT_ATOMS: atom_id res chain seq x y z
N MET A 1 -14.47 -12.36 5.79
CA MET A 1 -14.93 -11.88 4.45
C MET A 1 -16.02 -10.81 4.51
N LYS A 2 -17.11 -10.95 5.31
CA LYS A 2 -18.18 -9.92 5.38
C LYS A 2 -17.67 -8.52 5.74
N GLY A 3 -16.85 -8.40 6.79
CA GLY A 3 -16.25 -7.10 7.19
C GLY A 3 -15.34 -6.50 6.12
N PHE A 4 -14.59 -7.33 5.39
CA PHE A 4 -13.73 -6.89 4.29
C PHE A 4 -14.55 -6.33 3.13
N LYS A 5 -15.62 -7.02 2.70
CA LYS A 5 -16.54 -6.52 1.67
C LYS A 5 -17.24 -5.22 2.09
N ARG A 6 -17.64 -5.11 3.36
CA ARG A 6 -18.23 -3.87 3.89
C ARG A 6 -17.24 -2.71 3.81
N TRP A 7 -15.98 -2.92 4.21
CA TRP A 7 -14.94 -1.92 4.12
C TRP A 7 -14.71 -1.44 2.67
N ILE A 8 -14.70 -2.35 1.69
CA ILE A 8 -14.59 -2.00 0.25
C ILE A 8 -15.68 -1.00 -0.16
N ALA A 9 -16.94 -1.30 0.20
CA ALA A 9 -18.08 -0.44 -0.11
C ALA A 9 -18.04 0.90 0.66
N GLU A 10 -17.69 0.88 1.95
CA GLU A 10 -17.55 2.08 2.78
C GLU A 10 -16.48 3.04 2.22
N LYS A 11 -15.42 2.49 1.63
CA LYS A 11 -14.35 3.25 0.98
C LYS A 11 -14.60 3.51 -0.50
N LYS A 12 -15.75 3.11 -1.05
CA LYS A 12 -16.13 3.28 -2.46
C LYS A 12 -15.11 2.68 -3.44
N LEU A 13 -14.33 1.69 -3.02
CA LEU A 13 -13.31 1.07 -3.88
C LEU A 13 -13.93 0.33 -5.07
N ASP A 14 -15.17 -0.13 -4.90
CA ASP A 14 -16.00 -0.76 -5.93
C ASP A 14 -16.55 0.25 -6.97
N GLN A 15 -16.40 1.56 -6.74
CA GLN A 15 -16.81 2.61 -7.68
C GLN A 15 -15.68 3.01 -8.64
N LEU A 16 -14.45 2.57 -8.40
CA LEU A 16 -13.28 2.84 -9.24
C LEU A 16 -13.35 1.99 -10.52
N LYS A 17 -13.82 2.58 -11.61
CA LYS A 17 -14.05 1.86 -12.89
C LYS A 17 -12.77 1.35 -13.55
N PHE A 18 -11.62 1.95 -13.24
CA PHE A 18 -10.32 1.49 -13.75
C PHE A 18 -9.80 0.25 -13.02
N ALA A 19 -10.25 0.01 -11.79
CA ALA A 19 -9.67 -1.01 -10.92
C ALA A 19 -10.29 -2.39 -11.19
N ARG A 20 -9.44 -3.41 -11.25
CA ARG A 20 -9.85 -4.80 -11.40
C ARG A 20 -10.49 -5.32 -10.11
N GLU A 21 -11.61 -6.03 -10.23
CA GLU A 21 -12.20 -6.74 -9.09
C GLU A 21 -11.30 -7.94 -8.71
N LYS A 22 -10.60 -7.81 -7.58
CA LYS A 22 -9.71 -8.85 -7.04
C LYS A 22 -9.96 -9.15 -5.56
N SER A 23 -11.06 -8.67 -4.98
CA SER A 23 -11.31 -8.78 -3.53
C SER A 23 -11.37 -10.23 -3.06
N ALA A 24 -12.00 -11.12 -3.83
CA ALA A 24 -12.07 -12.54 -3.53
C ALA A 24 -10.68 -13.19 -3.55
N TYR A 25 -9.85 -12.84 -4.54
CA TYR A 25 -8.48 -13.34 -4.67
C TYR A 25 -7.59 -12.85 -3.53
N CYS A 26 -7.59 -11.55 -3.23
CA CYS A 26 -6.80 -10.96 -2.15
C CYS A 26 -7.16 -11.53 -0.78
N TYR A 27 -8.45 -11.79 -0.54
CA TYR A 27 -8.88 -12.44 0.70
C TYR A 27 -8.50 -13.92 0.73
N PHE A 28 -8.61 -14.62 -0.40
CA PHE A 28 -8.21 -16.02 -0.53
C PHE A 28 -6.72 -16.21 -0.24
N THR A 29 -5.84 -15.38 -0.81
CA THR A 29 -4.40 -15.47 -0.55
C THR A 29 -4.08 -15.23 0.91
N ALA A 30 -4.72 -14.24 1.55
CA ALA A 30 -4.56 -14.01 2.99
C ALA A 30 -4.97 -15.24 3.83
N ALA A 31 -6.12 -15.83 3.52
CA ALA A 31 -6.64 -17.00 4.23
C ALA A 31 -5.76 -18.25 4.02
N ALA A 32 -5.23 -18.44 2.82
CA ALA A 32 -4.34 -19.55 2.49
C ALA A 32 -2.98 -19.42 3.18
N THR A 33 -2.41 -18.21 3.24
CA THR A 33 -1.11 -17.95 3.87
C THR A 33 -1.16 -18.00 5.39
N LEU A 34 -2.27 -17.56 6.01
CA LEU A 34 -2.41 -17.43 7.46
C LEU A 34 -3.65 -18.19 7.95
N PRO A 35 -3.65 -19.53 7.95
CA PRO A 35 -4.85 -20.33 8.17
C PRO A 35 -5.33 -20.36 9.63
N SER A 36 -4.45 -20.10 10.60
CA SER A 36 -4.78 -20.21 12.04
C SER A 36 -5.80 -19.14 12.45
N PRO A 37 -6.92 -19.48 13.14
CA PRO A 37 -7.96 -18.52 13.50
C PRO A 37 -7.47 -17.27 14.22
N GLU A 38 -6.45 -17.42 15.07
CA GLU A 38 -5.82 -16.39 15.91
C GLU A 38 -5.20 -15.26 15.08
N LEU A 39 -4.79 -15.54 13.84
CA LEU A 39 -4.15 -14.59 12.92
C LEU A 39 -5.15 -13.71 12.15
N SER A 40 -6.27 -13.35 12.79
CA SER A 40 -7.36 -12.61 12.14
C SER A 40 -6.96 -11.19 11.70
N ASP A 41 -6.24 -10.45 12.55
CA ASP A 41 -5.70 -9.12 12.21
C ASP A 41 -4.66 -9.21 11.09
N ALA A 42 -3.78 -10.22 11.15
CA ALA A 42 -2.79 -10.47 10.11
C ALA A 42 -3.45 -10.74 8.74
N ARG A 43 -4.47 -11.60 8.70
CA ARG A 43 -5.26 -11.83 7.47
C ARG A 43 -5.94 -10.56 6.96
N LEU A 44 -6.47 -9.74 7.87
CA LEU A 44 -7.15 -8.51 7.49
C LEU A 44 -6.17 -7.48 6.94
N SER A 45 -4.99 -7.34 7.56
CA SER A 45 -3.87 -6.55 7.04
C SER A 45 -3.46 -7.02 5.65
N TRP A 46 -3.20 -8.32 5.48
CA TRP A 46 -2.81 -8.89 4.19
C TRP A 46 -3.85 -8.60 3.10
N ALA A 47 -5.12 -8.87 3.39
CA ALA A 47 -6.21 -8.70 2.42
C ALA A 47 -6.42 -7.23 2.02
N LYS A 48 -6.41 -6.29 3.00
CA LYS A 48 -6.53 -4.85 2.73
C LYS A 48 -5.35 -4.35 1.90
N ASN A 49 -4.12 -4.64 2.31
CA ASN A 49 -2.93 -4.21 1.58
C ASN A 49 -2.90 -4.84 0.18
N SER A 50 -3.20 -6.13 0.04
CA SER A 50 -3.23 -6.81 -1.27
C SER A 50 -4.25 -6.19 -2.24
N LEU A 51 -5.42 -5.79 -1.75
CA LEU A 51 -6.40 -5.13 -2.62
C LEU A 51 -5.96 -3.71 -2.97
N LEU A 52 -5.45 -2.95 -2.00
CA LEU A 52 -4.95 -1.60 -2.24
C LEU A 52 -3.77 -1.61 -3.22
N THR A 53 -2.86 -2.58 -3.14
CA THR A 53 -1.74 -2.67 -4.10
C THR A 53 -2.23 -2.93 -5.52
N VAL A 54 -3.26 -3.76 -5.71
CA VAL A 54 -3.87 -3.97 -7.04
C VAL A 54 -4.54 -2.69 -7.55
N ILE A 55 -5.29 -1.99 -6.70
CA ILE A 55 -5.97 -0.75 -7.09
C ILE A 55 -4.96 0.35 -7.42
N VAL A 56 -3.90 0.47 -6.63
CA VAL A 56 -2.82 1.44 -6.84
C VAL A 56 -2.04 1.08 -8.11
N ASP A 57 -1.72 -0.19 -8.36
CA ASP A 57 -1.13 -0.66 -9.63
C ASP A 57 -1.99 -0.22 -10.82
N ASP A 58 -3.30 -0.53 -10.81
CA ASP A 58 -4.22 -0.12 -11.88
C ASP A 58 -4.31 1.41 -12.03
N PHE A 59 -4.24 2.14 -10.92
CA PHE A 59 -4.25 3.61 -10.93
C PHE A 59 -3.02 4.16 -11.67
N PHE A 60 -1.82 3.66 -11.38
CA PHE A 60 -0.60 4.10 -12.05
C PHE A 60 -0.40 3.48 -13.45
N ASP A 61 -0.99 2.33 -13.77
CA ASP A 61 -0.86 1.63 -15.08
C ASP A 61 -1.84 2.11 -16.16
N GLY A 62 -2.66 3.11 -15.86
CA GLY A 62 -3.56 3.72 -16.85
C GLY A 62 -4.89 4.21 -16.29
N GLY A 63 -5.18 3.94 -15.01
CA GLY A 63 -6.37 4.44 -14.32
C GLY A 63 -6.33 5.92 -13.97
N ALA A 64 -5.17 6.57 -14.04
CA ALA A 64 -4.96 7.96 -13.67
C ALA A 64 -4.10 8.72 -14.69
N THR A 65 -4.30 10.03 -14.73
CA THR A 65 -3.36 10.96 -15.36
C THR A 65 -2.08 11.11 -14.53
N ILE A 66 -1.03 11.69 -15.11
CA ILE A 66 0.20 11.99 -14.36
C ILE A 66 -0.04 13.01 -13.23
N ASP A 67 -0.97 13.94 -13.42
CA ASP A 67 -1.33 14.93 -12.41
C ASP A 67 -2.05 14.28 -11.24
N GLU A 68 -3.00 13.37 -11.51
CA GLU A 68 -3.65 12.54 -10.48
C GLU A 68 -2.64 11.63 -9.77
N SER A 69 -1.72 11.01 -10.52
CA SER A 69 -0.62 10.19 -9.98
C SER A 69 0.25 10.99 -9.01
N THR A 70 0.67 12.18 -9.42
CA THR A 70 1.51 13.07 -8.61
C THR A 70 0.75 13.59 -7.39
N ASN A 71 -0.53 13.93 -7.56
CA ASN A 71 -1.38 14.40 -6.47
C ASN A 71 -1.64 13.32 -5.41
N LEU A 72 -1.80 12.05 -5.81
CA LEU A 72 -1.92 10.94 -4.85
C LEU A 72 -0.65 10.82 -3.98
N VAL A 73 0.54 10.86 -4.59
CA VAL A 73 1.80 10.84 -3.83
C VAL A 73 1.87 12.01 -2.86
N TYR A 74 1.54 13.22 -3.33
CA TYR A 74 1.49 14.42 -2.50
C TYR A 74 0.54 14.28 -1.31
N CYS A 75 -0.68 13.77 -1.50
CA CYS A 75 -1.64 13.60 -0.43
C CYS A 75 -1.14 12.63 0.65
N VAL A 76 -0.50 11.51 0.25
CA VAL A 76 0.06 10.53 1.19
C VAL A 76 1.27 11.10 1.92
N GLU A 77 2.16 11.82 1.24
CA GLU A 77 3.36 12.44 1.83
C GLU A 77 2.98 13.53 2.83
N LYS A 78 2.02 14.39 2.46
CA LYS A 78 1.57 15.49 3.31
C LYS A 78 0.70 15.00 4.47
N TRP A 79 -0.02 13.89 4.26
CA TRP A 79 -0.88 13.16 5.21
C TRP A 79 -2.10 13.93 5.75
N ASN A 80 -1.90 15.17 6.20
CA ASN A 80 -2.90 16.07 6.76
C ASN A 80 -3.31 17.13 5.73
N VAL A 81 -3.91 16.66 4.63
CA VAL A 81 -4.47 17.49 3.55
C VAL A 81 -5.94 17.83 3.77
N ASP A 82 -6.39 18.95 3.23
CA ASP A 82 -7.81 19.26 3.04
C ASP A 82 -8.29 18.52 1.80
N VAL A 83 -8.95 17.36 1.98
CA VAL A 83 -9.33 16.48 0.86
C VAL A 83 -10.27 17.11 -0.16
N ASP A 84 -11.00 18.17 0.20
CA ASP A 84 -11.89 18.85 -0.74
C ASP A 84 -11.15 19.90 -1.59
N LYS A 85 -9.97 20.35 -1.13
CA LYS A 85 -9.12 21.32 -1.85
C LYS A 85 -7.89 20.70 -2.51
N ASP A 86 -7.28 19.74 -1.83
CA ASP A 86 -5.97 19.20 -2.18
C ASP A 86 -6.07 17.97 -3.09
N CYS A 87 -7.16 17.18 -3.04
CA CYS A 87 -7.37 16.08 -3.97
C CYS A 87 -7.91 16.59 -5.32
N CYS A 88 -7.18 16.36 -6.41
CA CYS A 88 -7.53 16.89 -7.73
C CYS A 88 -8.66 16.13 -8.44
N SER A 89 -9.03 14.93 -7.97
CA SER A 89 -10.16 14.17 -8.48
C SER A 89 -10.80 13.28 -7.41
N GLU A 90 -12.06 12.87 -7.62
CA GLU A 90 -12.74 11.91 -6.73
C GLU A 90 -12.00 10.56 -6.69
N GLN A 91 -11.33 10.17 -7.77
CA GLN A 91 -10.54 8.94 -7.82
C GLN A 91 -9.33 9.03 -6.87
N VAL A 92 -8.58 10.14 -6.93
CA VAL A 92 -7.47 10.39 -6.00
C VAL A 92 -7.98 10.41 -4.56
N ARG A 93 -9.10 11.10 -4.31
CA ARG A 93 -9.72 11.17 -2.98
C ARG A 93 -10.06 9.79 -2.45
N ILE A 94 -10.70 8.94 -3.25
CA ILE A 94 -11.07 7.58 -2.86
C ILE A 94 -9.83 6.75 -2.51
N VAL A 95 -8.82 6.73 -3.39
CA VAL A 95 -7.60 5.92 -3.18
C VAL A 95 -6.82 6.43 -1.95
N PHE A 96 -6.64 7.75 -1.82
CA PHE A 96 -5.97 8.36 -0.67
C PHE A 96 -6.67 8.05 0.64
N LEU A 97 -7.99 8.23 0.73
CA LEU A 97 -8.75 7.97 1.95
C LEU A 97 -8.76 6.48 2.32
N ALA A 98 -8.74 5.58 1.33
CA ALA A 98 -8.65 4.15 1.58
C ALA A 98 -7.27 3.73 2.10
N LEU A 99 -6.19 4.28 1.53
CA LEU A 99 -4.82 4.12 2.05
C LEU A 99 -4.71 4.66 3.47
N LYS A 100 -5.16 5.90 3.70
CA LYS A 100 -5.13 6.54 5.02
C LYS A 100 -5.87 5.72 6.07
N ASP A 101 -7.07 5.23 5.75
CA ASP A 101 -7.83 4.36 6.65
C ASP A 101 -7.12 3.04 6.97
N ALA A 102 -6.57 2.36 5.96
CA ALA A 102 -5.86 1.11 6.17
C ALA A 102 -4.61 1.30 7.03
N ILE A 103 -3.85 2.37 6.78
CA ILE A 103 -2.64 2.74 7.54
C ILE A 103 -2.99 3.10 8.99
N CYS A 104 -3.98 3.96 9.23
CA CYS A 104 -4.43 4.28 10.59
C CYS A 104 -4.93 3.05 11.33
N TRP A 105 -5.74 2.21 10.67
CA TRP A 105 -6.20 0.94 11.25
C TRP A 105 -5.03 0.02 11.63
N MET A 106 -3.98 -0.05 10.81
CA MET A 106 -2.77 -0.82 11.11
C MET A 106 -1.98 -0.25 12.29
N GLY A 107 -1.93 1.09 12.44
CA GLY A 107 -1.37 1.74 13.62
C GLY A 107 -2.09 1.33 14.90
N ASP A 108 -3.41 1.48 14.92
CA ASP A 108 -4.25 1.18 16.08
C ASP A 108 -4.25 -0.31 16.45
N ALA A 109 -4.40 -1.17 15.44
CA ALA A 109 -4.39 -2.61 15.64
C ALA A 109 -2.97 -3.10 16.01
N GLY A 110 -1.95 -2.60 15.30
CA GLY A 110 -0.55 -2.96 15.50
C GLY A 110 -0.02 -2.59 16.88
N PHE A 111 -0.50 -1.49 17.48
CA PHE A 111 -0.11 -1.11 18.85
C PHE A 111 -0.39 -2.22 19.88
N LYS A 112 -1.48 -2.99 19.69
CA LYS A 112 -1.83 -4.11 20.59
C LYS A 112 -0.84 -5.27 20.52
N TRP A 113 -0.20 -5.45 19.36
CA TRP A 113 0.73 -6.54 19.09
C TRP A 113 2.18 -6.13 19.37
N GLN A 114 2.50 -4.87 19.09
CA GLN A 114 3.87 -4.36 19.06
C GLN A 114 4.20 -3.44 20.24
N GLU A 115 3.20 -2.98 21.00
CA GLU A 115 3.32 -2.01 22.12
C GLU A 115 4.03 -0.70 21.73
N ARG A 116 3.93 -0.36 20.45
CA ARG A 116 4.48 0.87 19.88
C ARG A 116 3.70 1.25 18.64
N ASP A 117 3.76 2.53 18.29
CA ASP A 117 3.20 2.99 17.03
C ASP A 117 4.04 2.47 15.84
N VAL A 118 3.35 1.90 14.85
CA VAL A 118 3.94 1.40 13.60
C VAL A 118 3.51 2.23 12.38
N THR A 119 2.66 3.23 12.58
CA THR A 119 2.04 4.05 11.52
C THR A 119 3.09 4.71 10.63
N SER A 120 4.15 5.25 11.22
CA SER A 120 5.23 5.91 10.48
C SER A 120 5.92 4.94 9.49
N HIS A 121 6.28 3.74 9.94
CA HIS A 121 6.90 2.75 9.07
C HIS A 121 5.93 2.26 7.99
N VAL A 122 4.69 1.94 8.36
CA VAL A 122 3.65 1.52 7.40
C VAL A 122 3.42 2.59 6.33
N THR A 123 3.41 3.87 6.72
CA THR A 123 3.28 5.00 5.78
C THR A 123 4.49 5.07 4.84
N GLN A 124 5.71 4.90 5.37
CA GLN A 124 6.93 4.90 4.56
C GLN A 124 6.95 3.76 3.52
N VAL A 125 6.52 2.56 3.91
CA VAL A 125 6.41 1.41 2.99
C VAL A 125 5.47 1.72 1.82
N TRP A 126 4.33 2.38 2.09
CA TRP A 126 3.42 2.82 1.02
C TRP A 126 4.02 3.94 0.17
N LEU A 127 4.67 4.93 0.77
CA LEU A 127 5.34 6.01 0.03
C LEU A 127 6.44 5.48 -0.90
N ASP A 128 7.21 4.48 -0.47
CA ASP A 128 8.25 3.87 -1.29
C ASP A 128 7.63 3.24 -2.57
N VAL A 129 6.52 2.51 -2.43
CA VAL A 129 5.79 1.93 -3.58
C VAL A 129 5.21 3.01 -4.49
N LEU A 130 4.52 4.00 -3.93
CA LEU A 130 3.89 5.08 -4.69
C LEU A 130 4.92 5.89 -5.50
N ASN A 131 6.06 6.23 -4.89
CA ASN A 131 7.15 6.91 -5.59
C ASN A 131 7.77 6.04 -6.69
N SER A 132 7.90 4.74 -6.44
CA SER A 132 8.42 3.78 -7.41
C SER A 132 7.50 3.62 -8.62
N MET A 133 6.18 3.55 -8.42
CA MET A 133 5.20 3.51 -9.51
C MET A 133 5.11 4.85 -10.26
N LEU A 134 5.17 5.99 -9.56
CA LEU A 134 5.24 7.30 -10.20
C LEU A 134 6.47 7.42 -11.10
N ARG A 135 7.62 6.86 -10.69
CA ARG A 135 8.81 6.81 -11.53
C ARG A 135 8.57 6.04 -12.83
N GLU A 136 7.85 4.93 -12.79
CA GLU A 136 7.50 4.16 -14.00
C GLU A 136 6.53 4.92 -14.91
N VAL A 137 5.59 5.68 -14.34
CA VAL A 137 4.75 6.61 -15.11
C VAL A 137 5.61 7.66 -15.83
N ILE A 138 6.59 8.25 -15.13
CA ILE A 138 7.52 9.23 -15.72
C ILE A 138 8.36 8.60 -16.83
N TRP A 139 8.90 7.40 -16.61
CA TRP A 139 9.66 6.68 -17.64
C TRP A 139 8.83 6.43 -18.90
N ARG A 140 7.58 5.99 -18.74
CA ARG A 140 6.66 5.79 -19.87
C ARG A 140 6.34 7.09 -20.60
N ARG A 141 6.05 8.17 -19.87
CA ARG A 141 5.77 9.49 -20.45
C ARG A 141 6.95 9.99 -21.29
N ASP A 142 8.16 9.86 -20.76
CA ASP A 142 9.38 10.38 -21.38
C ASP A 142 9.95 9.43 -22.44
N ALA A 143 9.28 8.31 -22.72
CA ALA A 143 9.79 7.22 -23.56
C ALA A 143 11.21 6.78 -23.17
N TYR A 144 11.50 6.84 -21.86
CA TYR A 144 12.79 6.51 -21.30
C TYR A 144 12.90 5.01 -21.05
N THR A 145 13.98 4.41 -21.55
CA THR A 145 14.30 3.00 -21.31
C THR A 145 15.39 2.91 -20.24
N PRO A 146 15.07 2.51 -18.99
CA PRO A 146 16.06 2.36 -17.94
C PRO A 146 17.06 1.24 -18.25
N THR A 147 18.25 1.33 -17.66
CA THR A 147 19.15 0.17 -17.62
C THR A 147 18.52 -0.95 -16.79
N MET A 148 18.95 -2.21 -17.00
CA MET A 148 18.46 -3.34 -16.21
C MET A 148 18.64 -3.10 -14.70
N ASN A 149 19.75 -2.51 -14.29
CA ASN A 149 20.01 -2.24 -12.87
C ASN A 149 19.08 -1.16 -12.29
N GLU A 150 18.84 -0.08 -13.04
CA GLU A 150 17.88 0.96 -12.64
C GLU A 150 16.45 0.43 -12.58
N TYR A 151 16.07 -0.34 -13.62
CA TYR A 151 14.77 -0.99 -13.67
C TYR A 151 14.59 -1.89 -12.47
N MET A 152 15.50 -2.84 -12.22
CA MET A 152 15.37 -3.81 -11.14
C MET A 152 15.31 -3.15 -9.76
N LYS A 153 16.10 -2.08 -9.54
CA LYS A 153 16.06 -1.32 -8.28
C LYS A 153 14.72 -0.65 -8.03
N ASN A 154 14.01 -0.25 -9.09
CA ASN A 154 12.67 0.32 -8.99
C ASN A 154 11.60 -0.78 -8.94
N ALA A 155 11.63 -1.70 -9.91
CA ALA A 155 10.69 -2.78 -10.10
C ALA A 155 10.51 -3.67 -8.86
N SER A 156 11.59 -3.90 -8.10
CA SER A 156 11.50 -4.65 -6.84
C SER A 156 10.59 -3.98 -5.81
N VAL A 157 10.50 -2.64 -5.84
CA VAL A 157 9.65 -1.84 -4.96
C VAL A 157 8.25 -1.70 -5.55
N SER A 158 8.12 -1.36 -6.84
CA SER A 158 6.82 -1.22 -7.51
C SER A 158 6.06 -2.55 -7.62
N PHE A 159 6.72 -3.70 -7.49
CA PHE A 159 6.07 -5.01 -7.33
C PHE A 159 5.20 -5.11 -6.05
N ALA A 160 5.33 -4.16 -5.13
CA ALA A 160 4.40 -3.91 -4.02
C ALA A 160 4.19 -5.06 -3.02
N LEU A 161 5.12 -6.03 -2.95
CA LEU A 161 5.10 -7.03 -1.86
C LEU A 161 5.38 -6.41 -0.49
N GLY A 162 6.10 -5.28 -0.43
CA GLY A 162 6.40 -4.55 0.80
C GLY A 162 5.15 -4.28 1.65
N PRO A 163 4.16 -3.52 1.13
CA PRO A 163 2.91 -3.26 1.85
C PRO A 163 2.13 -4.51 2.25
N ILE A 164 2.22 -5.61 1.48
CA ILE A 164 1.48 -6.84 1.78
C ILE A 164 2.16 -7.61 2.92
N VAL A 165 3.45 -7.89 2.77
CA VAL A 165 4.20 -8.78 3.69
C VAL A 165 4.65 -8.02 4.93
N LEU A 166 5.33 -6.89 4.76
CA LEU A 166 5.97 -6.16 5.87
C LEU A 166 4.93 -5.64 6.87
N ASN A 167 3.85 -5.05 6.37
CA ASN A 167 2.79 -4.56 7.24
C ASN A 167 2.10 -5.71 7.99
N THR A 168 1.96 -6.88 7.35
CA THR A 168 1.35 -8.05 7.98
C THR A 168 2.23 -8.65 9.08
N MET A 169 3.56 -8.54 8.98
CA MET A 169 4.47 -9.07 10.01
C MET A 169 4.24 -8.44 11.39
N TYR A 170 3.70 -7.22 11.49
CA TYR A 170 3.35 -6.62 12.79
C TYR A 170 2.26 -7.37 13.55
N PHE A 171 1.56 -8.29 12.91
CA PHE A 171 0.47 -9.07 13.48
C PHE A 171 0.82 -10.55 13.64
N VAL A 172 2.09 -10.93 13.44
CA VAL A 172 2.53 -12.32 13.46
C VAL A 172 3.74 -12.48 14.37
N GLY A 173 3.66 -13.43 15.30
CA GLY A 173 4.80 -13.82 16.12
C GLY A 173 5.23 -12.77 17.15
N PRO A 174 6.55 -12.55 17.35
CA PRO A 174 7.07 -11.67 18.39
C PRO A 174 6.99 -10.18 18.01
N LYS A 175 7.25 -9.32 18.99
CA LYS A 175 7.45 -7.89 18.77
C LYS A 175 8.68 -7.66 17.88
N LEU A 176 8.54 -6.80 16.88
CA LEU A 176 9.60 -6.45 15.94
C LEU A 176 10.30 -5.18 16.41
N SER A 177 11.62 -5.28 16.64
CA SER A 177 12.44 -4.12 16.96
C SER A 177 12.56 -3.19 15.75
N GLU A 178 12.86 -1.92 16.01
CA GLU A 178 13.15 -0.94 14.96
C GLU A 178 14.34 -1.36 14.08
N GLU A 179 15.31 -2.09 14.65
CA GLU A 179 16.47 -2.63 13.93
C GLU A 179 16.04 -3.69 12.91
N ILE A 180 15.16 -4.63 13.30
CA ILE A 180 14.65 -5.68 12.40
C ILE A 180 13.84 -5.05 11.27
N VAL A 181 13.03 -4.04 11.57
CA VAL A 181 12.18 -3.35 10.60
C VAL A 181 12.99 -2.49 9.61
N LYS A 182 14.17 -2.01 10.01
CA LYS A 182 15.08 -1.20 9.18
C LYS A 182 16.21 -2.02 8.56
N SER A 183 16.18 -3.34 8.70
CA SER A 183 17.23 -4.21 8.15
C SER A 183 17.16 -4.23 6.62
N SER A 184 18.25 -4.61 5.98
CA SER A 184 18.28 -4.78 4.51
C SER A 184 17.34 -5.87 4.01
N GLU A 185 16.87 -6.75 4.88
CA GLU A 185 15.94 -7.83 4.54
C GLU A 185 14.49 -7.35 4.50
N THR A 186 14.18 -6.27 5.23
CA THR A 186 12.83 -5.72 5.39
C THR A 186 12.66 -4.36 4.72
N MET A 187 13.75 -3.68 4.33
CA MET A 187 13.70 -2.47 3.52
C MET A 187 13.60 -2.79 2.04
N CYS A 188 12.45 -2.48 1.42
CA CYS A 188 12.28 -2.60 -0.03
C CYS A 188 13.16 -1.60 -0.80
N SER A 189 13.47 -0.44 -0.23
CA SER A 189 14.39 0.52 -0.84
C SER A 189 15.83 0.19 -0.47
N GLY A 190 16.65 -0.11 -1.49
CA GLY A 190 18.10 -0.28 -1.36
C GLY A 190 18.83 1.01 -0.98
N ARG A 191 18.51 1.60 0.17
CA ARG A 191 19.33 2.59 0.86
C ARG A 191 20.49 1.83 1.50
N GLY A 192 21.43 1.41 0.65
CA GLY A 192 22.79 1.12 1.09
C GLY A 192 23.38 2.39 1.70
N LYS A 193 24.18 2.19 2.75
CA LYS A 193 25.02 3.21 3.39
C LYS A 193 25.82 4.02 2.37
#